data_AF-A0A3B8RUF2-F1
#
_entry.id   AF-A0A3B8RUF2-F1
#
_cell.length_a   1.000
_cell.length_b   1.000
_cell.length_c   1.000
_cell.angle_alpha   90.00
_cell.angle_beta   90.00
_cell.angle_gamma   90.00
#
_symmetry.space_group_name_H-M   'P 1'
#
loop_
_entity.id
_entity.type
_entity.pdbx_description
1 polymer ?
#
loop_
_entity_poly.entity_id
_entity_poly.type
_entity_poly.pdbx_seq_one_letter_code
_entity_poly.pdbx_strand_id
1 'polypeptide(L)'
;MKILTAASNKKWIDTSAASGAVQSDEQKKLETEFRQHLVDVLMANNLIVFTGLGSSLSINKKTPKAAPSMSDLWDAVKGKVTDVHLKLIIGKVKYQTAATGDNIEMLLSRCQAAEKYSTDKDVKKFIEDTEKTIVDKCNFVTNTLNLDYHESFLRKIARRSVNKPRLKLFTTNYDLLFEEAARRNKVTIIDGFSNTEPREFDGGYFNYDLVKREKSTDNLELISNLFHLYKVHGSMDWEQNGSTIIKTKNPSKPLIIYPRDTKYELSYDQPFLEMMARFQSSLREPNSSLLIIGFGFNDIHLSEPVLSAIKSNISLKVLIVDPRLEVSNNSYLV
;
A
#
# COMPACT_ATOMS: atom_id res chain seq x y z
N MET A 1 -1.64 20.67 -12.48
CA MET A 1 -1.90 19.77 -11.32
C MET A 1 -2.95 20.46 -10.49
N LYS A 2 -3.94 19.74 -9.96
CA LYS A 2 -4.97 20.37 -9.12
C LYS A 2 -4.65 20.20 -7.64
N ILE A 3 -4.88 21.25 -6.86
CA ILE A 3 -4.57 21.30 -5.43
C ILE A 3 -5.82 21.73 -4.66
N LEU A 4 -6.02 21.12 -3.49
CA LEU A 4 -7.02 21.49 -2.50
C LEU A 4 -6.30 21.75 -1.18
N THR A 5 -6.53 22.90 -0.55
CA THR A 5 -5.93 23.25 0.75
C THR A 5 -7.00 23.75 1.71
N ALA A 6 -6.72 23.77 3.01
CA ALA A 6 -7.64 24.37 3.98
C ALA A 6 -7.94 25.85 3.67
N ALA A 7 -6.96 26.57 3.09
CA ALA A 7 -7.10 27.96 2.67
C ALA A 7 -7.95 28.14 1.40
N SER A 8 -8.17 27.09 0.60
CA SER A 8 -8.89 27.20 -0.67
C SER A 8 -10.41 27.13 -0.54
N ASN A 9 -10.97 27.17 0.68
CA ASN A 9 -12.42 27.10 0.96
C ASN A 9 -13.12 25.96 0.20
N LYS A 10 -12.53 24.76 0.21
CA LYS A 10 -13.01 23.55 -0.49
C LYS A 10 -13.08 23.66 -2.03
N LYS A 11 -12.35 24.60 -2.65
CA LYS A 11 -12.25 24.69 -4.10
C LYS A 11 -10.93 24.10 -4.60
N TRP A 12 -11.03 23.29 -5.65
CA TRP A 12 -9.88 22.79 -6.39
C TRP A 12 -9.28 23.88 -7.26
N ILE A 13 -7.96 23.96 -7.27
CA ILE A 13 -7.22 25.01 -7.97
C ILE A 13 -6.22 24.35 -8.91
N ASP A 14 -6.29 24.71 -10.19
CA ASP A 14 -5.36 24.22 -11.20
C ASP A 14 -4.07 25.05 -11.22
N THR A 15 -2.94 24.41 -10.98
CA THR A 15 -1.61 25.01 -11.06
C THR A 15 -0.94 24.83 -12.42
N SER A 16 -1.57 24.11 -13.36
CA SER A 16 -1.10 24.11 -14.75
C SER A 16 -1.46 25.45 -15.38
N ALA A 17 -0.52 26.39 -15.42
CA ALA A 17 -0.62 27.48 -16.39
C ALA A 17 -0.63 26.83 -17.79
N ALA A 18 -1.69 27.02 -18.57
CA ALA A 18 -1.58 26.82 -20.00
C ALA A 18 -0.39 27.66 -20.47
N SER A 19 0.55 27.07 -21.22
CA SER A 19 1.75 27.74 -21.71
C SER A 19 1.37 29.09 -22.37
N GLY A 20 1.65 30.20 -21.68
CA GLY A 20 1.32 31.57 -22.14
C GLY A 20 0.25 32.32 -21.34
N ALA A 21 -0.44 31.70 -20.38
CA ALA A 21 -1.39 32.41 -19.49
C ALA A 21 -0.68 32.96 -18.24
N VAL A 22 -0.92 34.23 -17.91
CA VAL A 22 -0.44 34.86 -16.67
C VAL A 22 -1.17 34.19 -15.50
N GLN A 23 -0.45 33.46 -14.65
CA GLN A 23 -0.98 32.96 -13.38
C GLN A 23 -1.44 34.14 -12.53
N SER A 24 -2.65 34.07 -11.98
CA SER A 24 -3.14 35.08 -11.04
C SER A 24 -2.25 35.11 -9.78
N ASP A 25 -2.16 36.26 -9.12
CA ASP A 25 -1.37 36.38 -7.87
C ASP A 25 -1.88 35.44 -6.77
N GLU A 26 -3.18 35.11 -6.79
CA GLU A 26 -3.79 34.11 -5.92
C GLU A 26 -3.25 32.69 -6.18
N GLN A 27 -3.13 32.27 -7.45
CA GLN A 27 -2.57 30.97 -7.81
C GLN A 27 -1.11 30.83 -7.37
N LYS A 28 -0.29 31.87 -7.55
CA LYS A 28 1.12 31.87 -7.12
C LYS A 28 1.27 31.76 -5.61
N LYS A 29 0.43 32.49 -4.85
CA LYS A 29 0.42 32.45 -3.39
C LYS A 29 0.11 31.05 -2.88
N LEU A 30 -0.92 30.42 -3.44
CA LEU A 30 -1.34 29.06 -3.08
C LEU A 30 -0.33 27.98 -3.49
N GLU A 31 0.30 28.11 -4.66
CA GLU A 31 1.40 27.21 -5.04
C GLU A 31 2.57 27.31 -4.05
N THR A 32 2.90 28.52 -3.62
CA THR A 32 3.94 28.76 -2.60
C THR A 32 3.55 28.13 -1.27
N GLU A 33 2.31 28.32 -0.83
CA GLU A 33 1.77 27.71 0.39
C GLU A 33 1.80 26.18 0.32
N PHE A 34 1.37 25.59 -0.80
CA PHE A 34 1.44 24.15 -1.02
C PHE A 34 2.88 23.63 -0.97
N ARG A 35 3.82 24.31 -1.64
CA ARG A 35 5.24 23.94 -1.59
C ARG A 35 5.78 23.99 -0.17
N GLN A 36 5.40 24.99 0.61
CA GLN A 36 5.77 25.09 2.02
C GLN A 36 5.21 23.92 2.83
N HIS A 37 3.92 23.59 2.67
CA HIS A 37 3.29 22.45 3.34
C HIS A 37 3.93 21.11 2.94
N LEU A 38 4.28 20.93 1.66
CA LEU A 38 4.98 19.75 1.19
C LEU A 38 6.36 19.62 1.85
N VAL A 39 7.13 20.71 1.92
CA VAL A 39 8.44 20.71 2.61
C VAL A 39 8.26 20.38 4.09
N ASP A 40 7.29 21.00 4.75
CA ASP A 40 6.97 20.75 6.16
C ASP A 40 6.64 19.28 6.44
N VAL A 41 5.81 18.65 5.59
CA VAL A 41 5.45 17.23 5.69
C VAL A 41 6.70 16.35 5.55
N LEU A 42 7.53 16.60 4.55
CA LEU A 42 8.73 15.79 4.29
C LEU A 42 9.80 15.97 5.37
N MET A 43 9.89 17.17 5.94
CA MET A 43 10.88 17.53 6.96
C MET A 43 10.41 17.28 8.39
N ALA A 44 9.17 16.83 8.61
CA ALA A 44 8.66 16.45 9.92
C ALA A 44 9.56 15.45 10.64
N ASN A 45 9.46 15.38 11.97
CA ASN A 45 10.30 14.48 12.75
C ASN A 45 9.95 13.01 12.43
N ASN A 46 8.66 12.68 12.54
CA ASN A 46 8.11 11.38 12.17
C ASN A 46 7.50 11.46 10.76
N LEU A 47 8.15 10.86 9.76
CA LEU A 47 7.62 10.79 8.40
C LEU A 47 7.01 9.41 8.13
N ILE A 48 5.71 9.39 7.88
CA ILE A 48 4.94 8.21 7.52
C ILE A 48 4.50 8.37 6.07
N VAL A 49 4.75 7.36 5.26
CA VAL A 49 4.21 7.27 3.91
C VAL A 49 3.26 6.09 3.88
N PHE A 50 2.05 6.28 3.38
CA PHE A 50 1.07 5.22 3.21
C PHE A 50 0.64 5.15 1.75
N THR A 51 0.90 4.03 1.09
CA THR A 51 0.59 3.87 -0.34
C THR A 51 -0.42 2.77 -0.59
N GLY A 52 -1.32 3.03 -1.54
CA GLY A 52 -2.25 2.02 -2.05
C GLY A 52 -1.99 1.67 -3.51
N LEU A 53 -2.96 0.99 -4.11
CA LEU A 53 -2.91 0.49 -5.49
C LEU A 53 -2.52 1.59 -6.50
N GLY A 54 -2.90 2.85 -6.27
CA GLY A 54 -2.56 3.96 -7.16
C GLY A 54 -1.06 4.17 -7.36
N SER A 55 -0.23 3.80 -6.37
CA SER A 55 1.23 3.83 -6.52
C SER A 55 1.77 2.73 -7.46
N SER A 56 1.10 1.58 -7.52
CA SER A 56 1.47 0.45 -8.38
C SER A 56 0.80 0.50 -9.77
N LEU A 57 -0.29 1.25 -9.94
CA LEU A 57 -0.97 1.39 -11.23
C LEU A 57 -0.08 2.09 -12.26
N SER A 58 0.58 3.19 -11.89
CA SER A 58 1.35 4.02 -12.82
C SER A 58 2.82 4.07 -12.40
N ILE A 59 3.57 3.02 -12.74
CA ILE A 59 4.99 2.88 -12.37
C ILE A 59 5.92 3.81 -13.16
N ASN A 60 5.53 4.20 -14.38
CA ASN A 60 6.23 5.13 -15.27
C ASN A 60 5.26 5.64 -16.36
N LYS A 61 5.69 6.60 -17.21
CA LYS A 61 4.85 7.16 -18.31
C LYS A 61 4.48 6.15 -19.40
N LYS A 62 5.32 5.14 -19.64
CA LYS A 62 5.22 4.18 -20.74
C LYS A 62 4.44 2.92 -20.37
N THR A 63 4.30 2.63 -19.09
CA THR A 63 3.56 1.48 -18.55
C THR A 63 2.42 1.97 -17.68
N PRO A 64 1.39 2.63 -18.27
CA PRO A 64 0.18 2.91 -17.54
C PRO A 64 -0.51 1.57 -17.23
N LYS A 65 -0.94 1.39 -15.97
CA LYS A 65 -1.67 0.20 -15.48
C LYS A 65 -0.83 -1.08 -15.37
N ALA A 66 0.31 -1.00 -14.68
CA ALA A 66 1.17 -2.15 -14.43
C ALA A 66 0.56 -3.16 -13.45
N ALA A 67 0.03 -2.68 -12.32
CA ALA A 67 -0.70 -3.52 -11.38
C ALA A 67 -2.17 -3.71 -11.81
N PRO A 68 -2.77 -4.89 -11.56
CA PRO A 68 -4.18 -5.13 -11.84
C PRO A 68 -5.09 -4.37 -10.88
N SER A 69 -6.14 -3.73 -11.38
CA SER A 69 -7.24 -3.25 -10.55
C SER A 69 -8.21 -4.37 -10.15
N MET A 70 -9.13 -4.09 -9.22
CA MET A 70 -10.20 -5.02 -8.87
C MET A 70 -11.08 -5.42 -10.07
N SER A 71 -11.32 -4.49 -11.01
CA SER A 71 -12.02 -4.82 -12.25
C SER A 71 -11.18 -5.72 -13.16
N ASP A 72 -9.87 -5.48 -13.26
CA ASP A 72 -8.98 -6.31 -14.07
C ASP A 72 -8.88 -7.74 -13.53
N LEU A 73 -8.88 -7.89 -12.20
CA LEU A 73 -8.91 -9.19 -11.54
C LEU A 73 -10.24 -9.91 -11.82
N TRP A 74 -11.36 -9.20 -11.75
CA TRP A 74 -12.68 -9.74 -12.09
C TRP A 74 -12.73 -10.25 -13.54
N ASP A 75 -12.26 -9.43 -14.49
CA ASP A 75 -12.23 -9.80 -15.90
C ASP A 75 -11.28 -10.97 -16.16
N ALA A 76 -10.15 -11.04 -15.45
CA ALA A 76 -9.22 -12.18 -15.55
C ALA A 76 -9.84 -13.49 -15.04
N VAL A 77 -10.62 -13.44 -13.96
CA VAL A 77 -11.33 -14.61 -13.42
C VAL A 77 -12.45 -15.04 -14.37
N LYS A 78 -13.25 -14.09 -14.88
CA LYS A 78 -14.26 -14.35 -15.91
C LYS A 78 -13.65 -14.98 -17.17
N GLY A 79 -12.47 -14.53 -17.60
CA GLY A 79 -11.81 -15.09 -18.78
C GLY A 79 -11.33 -16.54 -18.61
N LYS A 80 -11.06 -16.98 -17.37
CA LYS A 80 -10.61 -18.37 -17.08
C LYS A 80 -11.75 -19.33 -16.77
N VAL A 81 -12.91 -18.83 -16.34
CA VAL A 81 -14.07 -19.64 -15.98
C VAL A 81 -15.16 -19.50 -17.05
N THR A 82 -15.69 -20.61 -17.56
CA THR A 82 -16.79 -20.52 -18.55
C THR A 82 -18.01 -19.82 -17.93
N ASP A 83 -18.70 -18.99 -18.71
CA ASP A 83 -19.89 -18.25 -18.25
C ASP A 83 -20.96 -19.17 -17.63
N VAL A 84 -21.06 -20.41 -18.11
CA VAL A 84 -21.96 -21.43 -17.58
C VAL A 84 -21.55 -21.85 -16.17
N HIS A 85 -20.27 -22.09 -15.93
CA HIS A 85 -19.75 -22.47 -14.61
C HIS A 85 -19.83 -21.31 -13.62
N LEU A 86 -19.56 -20.08 -14.07
CA LEU A 86 -19.72 -18.88 -13.25
C LEU A 86 -21.18 -18.66 -12.83
N LYS A 87 -22.14 -18.82 -13.76
CA LYS A 87 -23.58 -18.73 -13.44
C LYS A 87 -24.03 -19.83 -12.49
N LEU A 88 -23.50 -21.05 -12.63
CA LEU A 88 -23.77 -22.15 -11.70
C LEU A 88 -23.28 -21.81 -10.29
N ILE A 89 -22.06 -21.28 -10.14
CA ILE A 89 -21.51 -20.88 -8.85
C ILE A 89 -22.33 -19.73 -8.25
N ILE A 90 -22.62 -18.68 -9.03
CA ILE A 90 -23.47 -17.54 -8.62
C ILE A 90 -24.82 -18.03 -8.11
N GLY A 91 -25.45 -18.99 -8.82
CA GLY A 91 -26.70 -19.62 -8.42
C GLY A 91 -26.57 -20.41 -7.11
N LYS A 92 -25.50 -21.20 -6.95
CA LYS A 92 -25.21 -21.99 -5.74
C LYS A 92 -24.98 -21.10 -4.51
N VAL A 93 -24.21 -20.02 -4.65
CA VAL A 93 -23.92 -19.10 -3.54
C VAL A 93 -25.01 -18.04 -3.31
N LYS A 94 -26.10 -18.11 -4.07
CA LYS A 94 -27.23 -17.14 -4.06
C LYS A 94 -26.74 -15.70 -4.16
N TYR A 95 -25.74 -15.47 -5.00
CA TYR A 95 -25.19 -14.13 -5.20
C TYR A 95 -26.19 -13.30 -6.00
N GLN A 96 -26.70 -12.24 -5.39
CA GLN A 96 -27.46 -11.20 -6.08
C GLN A 96 -26.45 -10.16 -6.57
N THR A 97 -26.36 -9.98 -7.88
CA THR A 97 -25.56 -8.91 -8.48
C THR A 97 -25.99 -7.57 -7.88
N ALA A 98 -25.07 -6.85 -7.24
CA ALA A 98 -25.36 -5.53 -6.71
C ALA A 98 -25.74 -4.56 -7.85
N ALA A 99 -26.61 -3.60 -7.56
CA ALA A 99 -27.01 -2.55 -8.50
C ALA A 99 -25.82 -1.71 -9.04
N THR A 100 -24.67 -1.78 -8.38
CA THR A 100 -23.43 -1.06 -8.71
C THR A 100 -22.43 -1.88 -9.54
N GLY A 101 -22.80 -3.09 -9.98
CA GLY A 101 -21.97 -3.97 -10.80
C GLY A 101 -21.39 -5.15 -10.04
N ASP A 102 -20.78 -6.08 -10.78
CA ASP A 102 -20.18 -7.27 -10.21
C ASP A 102 -18.90 -6.96 -9.41
N ASN A 103 -18.78 -7.48 -8.19
CA ASN A 103 -17.62 -7.28 -7.34
C ASN A 103 -16.97 -8.63 -6.96
N ILE A 104 -15.73 -8.84 -7.38
CA ILE A 104 -14.94 -10.05 -7.06
C ILE A 104 -14.83 -10.28 -5.56
N GLU A 105 -14.72 -9.21 -4.76
CA GLU A 105 -14.63 -9.28 -3.31
C GLU A 105 -15.89 -9.90 -2.72
N MET A 106 -17.06 -9.40 -3.12
CA MET A 106 -18.33 -9.91 -2.63
C MET A 106 -18.62 -11.34 -3.11
N LEU A 107 -18.21 -11.70 -4.33
CA LEU A 107 -18.34 -13.08 -4.81
C LEU A 107 -17.44 -14.03 -4.00
N LEU A 108 -16.17 -13.67 -3.76
CA LEU A 108 -15.24 -14.46 -2.97
C LEU A 108 -15.73 -14.63 -1.52
N SER A 109 -16.22 -13.56 -0.90
CA SER A 109 -16.81 -13.60 0.44
C SER A 109 -17.95 -14.62 0.53
N ARG A 110 -18.85 -14.62 -0.47
CA ARG A 110 -19.98 -15.55 -0.54
C ARG A 110 -19.53 -16.99 -0.79
N CYS A 111 -18.54 -17.20 -1.64
CA CYS A 111 -17.99 -18.53 -1.90
C CYS A 111 -17.37 -19.14 -0.64
N GLN A 112 -16.60 -18.36 0.13
CA GLN A 112 -16.02 -18.84 1.39
C GLN A 112 -17.06 -19.09 2.47
N ALA A 113 -18.06 -18.22 2.58
CA ALA A 113 -19.18 -18.46 3.49
C ALA A 113 -19.86 -19.78 3.13
N ALA A 114 -20.11 -20.05 1.84
CA ALA A 114 -20.67 -21.30 1.38
C ALA A 114 -19.76 -22.51 1.66
N GLU A 115 -18.44 -22.39 1.48
CA GLU A 115 -17.47 -23.45 1.80
C GLU A 115 -17.50 -23.85 3.29
N LYS A 116 -17.68 -22.90 4.21
CA LYS A 116 -17.80 -23.18 5.65
C LYS A 116 -19.03 -24.04 5.99
N TYR A 117 -20.09 -24.00 5.20
CA TYR A 117 -21.35 -24.72 5.44
C TYR A 117 -21.58 -25.92 4.49
N SER A 118 -20.88 -25.98 3.36
CA SER A 118 -21.08 -26.98 2.31
C SER A 118 -19.74 -27.39 1.70
N THR A 119 -19.48 -28.70 1.67
CA THR A 119 -18.30 -29.30 1.01
C THR A 119 -18.50 -29.42 -0.50
N ASP A 120 -18.95 -28.36 -1.16
CA ASP A 120 -19.09 -28.33 -2.62
C ASP A 120 -17.71 -28.20 -3.28
N LYS A 121 -17.29 -29.25 -3.99
CA LYS A 121 -15.99 -29.30 -4.66
C LYS A 121 -15.83 -28.21 -5.73
N ASP A 122 -16.93 -27.79 -6.37
CA ASP A 122 -16.87 -26.76 -7.42
C ASP A 122 -16.57 -25.39 -6.82
N VAL A 123 -17.18 -25.07 -5.66
CA VAL A 123 -16.95 -23.79 -4.96
C VAL A 123 -15.52 -23.71 -4.46
N LYS A 124 -15.02 -24.79 -3.87
CA LYS A 124 -13.61 -24.86 -3.41
C LYS A 124 -12.64 -24.67 -4.57
N LYS A 125 -12.85 -25.39 -5.68
CA LYS A 125 -12.00 -25.26 -6.87
C LYS A 125 -12.02 -23.85 -7.44
N PHE A 126 -13.19 -23.19 -7.46
CA PHE A 126 -13.30 -21.81 -7.92
C PHE A 126 -12.52 -20.82 -7.04
N ILE A 127 -12.54 -21.01 -5.71
CA ILE A 127 -11.73 -20.20 -4.79
C ILE A 127 -10.24 -20.39 -5.10
N GLU A 128 -9.77 -21.64 -5.21
CA GLU A 128 -8.37 -21.96 -5.52
C GLU A 128 -7.93 -21.37 -6.87
N ASP A 129 -8.74 -21.52 -7.93
CA ASP A 129 -8.47 -20.98 -9.26
C ASP A 129 -8.46 -19.43 -9.27
N THR A 130 -9.33 -18.81 -8.47
CA THR A 130 -9.38 -17.35 -8.32
C THR A 130 -8.17 -16.83 -7.56
N GLU A 131 -7.84 -17.43 -6.41
CA GLU A 131 -6.66 -17.06 -5.61
C GLU A 131 -5.38 -17.19 -6.44
N LYS A 132 -5.25 -18.28 -7.22
CA LYS A 132 -4.13 -18.47 -8.15
C LYS A 132 -4.09 -17.38 -9.21
N THR A 133 -5.24 -17.00 -9.77
CA THR A 133 -5.31 -15.95 -10.79
C THR A 133 -4.92 -14.58 -10.25
N ILE A 134 -5.31 -14.27 -9.00
CA ILE A 134 -4.89 -13.05 -8.31
C ILE A 134 -3.37 -13.05 -8.12
N VAL A 135 -2.80 -14.16 -7.63
CA VAL A 135 -1.36 -14.32 -7.46
C VAL A 135 -0.61 -14.14 -8.78
N ASP A 136 -1.05 -14.80 -9.85
CA ASP A 136 -0.43 -14.70 -11.18
C ASP A 136 -0.42 -13.25 -11.71
N LYS A 137 -1.53 -12.51 -11.51
CA LYS A 137 -1.67 -11.13 -12.00
C LYS A 137 -0.91 -10.12 -11.15
N CYS A 138 -0.82 -10.35 -9.84
CA CYS A 138 -0.09 -9.46 -8.92
C CYS A 138 1.42 -9.73 -8.94
N ASN A 139 1.88 -10.91 -9.38
CA ASN A 139 3.30 -11.23 -9.53
C ASN A 139 3.91 -10.71 -10.84
N PHE A 140 3.77 -9.42 -11.12
CA PHE A 140 4.23 -8.81 -12.39
C PHE A 140 5.60 -8.12 -12.28
N VAL A 141 6.16 -7.99 -11.08
CA VAL A 141 7.40 -7.24 -10.85
C VAL A 141 8.59 -8.06 -11.33
N THR A 142 9.35 -7.49 -12.27
CA THR A 142 10.54 -8.11 -12.85
C THR A 142 11.74 -7.16 -12.78
N ASN A 143 12.95 -7.73 -12.87
CA ASN A 143 14.20 -6.96 -12.83
C ASN A 143 14.36 -5.99 -14.01
N THR A 144 13.60 -6.16 -15.10
CA THR A 144 13.67 -5.32 -16.32
C THR A 144 12.63 -4.20 -16.31
N LEU A 145 11.69 -4.22 -15.37
CA LEU A 145 10.64 -3.22 -15.26
C LEU A 145 11.24 -1.84 -14.96
N ASN A 146 10.85 -0.80 -15.70
CA ASN A 146 11.27 0.56 -15.41
C ASN A 146 10.48 1.08 -14.19
N LEU A 147 11.22 1.45 -13.13
CA LEU A 147 10.70 1.91 -11.84
C LEU A 147 11.10 3.36 -11.53
N ASP A 148 11.29 4.21 -12.56
CA ASP A 148 11.82 5.57 -12.42
C ASP A 148 11.12 6.38 -11.31
N TYR A 149 9.79 6.23 -11.17
CA TYR A 149 9.03 6.92 -10.14
C TYR A 149 9.32 6.40 -8.72
N HIS A 150 9.32 5.09 -8.51
CA HIS A 150 9.61 4.48 -7.19
C HIS A 150 11.08 4.71 -6.82
N GLU A 151 11.99 4.58 -7.77
CA GLU A 151 13.42 4.82 -7.57
C GLU A 151 13.69 6.29 -7.23
N SER A 152 13.09 7.24 -7.95
CA SER A 152 13.21 8.67 -7.67
C SER A 152 12.59 9.04 -6.32
N PHE A 153 11.44 8.44 -6.00
CA PHE A 153 10.77 8.65 -4.72
C PHE A 153 11.64 8.20 -3.55
N LEU A 154 12.07 6.93 -3.51
CA LEU A 154 12.91 6.40 -2.42
C LEU A 154 14.24 7.16 -2.29
N ARG A 155 14.85 7.56 -3.41
CA ARG A 155 16.08 8.37 -3.38
C ARG A 155 15.93 9.68 -2.61
N LYS A 156 14.74 10.28 -2.66
CA LYS A 156 14.43 11.55 -1.99
C LYS A 156 14.02 11.37 -0.54
N ILE A 157 13.27 10.33 -0.21
CA ILE A 157 12.63 10.22 1.11
C ILE A 157 13.27 9.21 2.07
N ALA A 158 13.98 8.20 1.56
CA ALA A 158 14.54 7.15 2.40
C ALA A 158 15.85 7.59 3.09
N ARG A 159 16.52 8.62 2.55
CA ARG A 159 17.74 9.20 3.15
C ARG A 159 17.36 10.33 4.09
N ARG A 160 17.20 9.99 5.38
CA ARG A 160 16.91 10.96 6.44
C ARG A 160 18.15 11.19 7.30
N SER A 161 18.19 12.34 7.97
CA SER A 161 19.20 12.59 9.01
C SER A 161 19.13 11.50 10.07
N VAL A 162 20.28 11.02 10.53
CA VAL A 162 20.39 9.97 11.56
C VAL A 162 19.78 10.39 12.90
N ASN A 163 19.63 11.70 13.12
CA ASN A 163 18.99 12.25 14.33
C ASN A 163 17.46 12.27 14.25
N LYS A 164 16.87 11.90 13.10
CA LYS A 164 15.42 11.79 12.93
C LYS A 164 15.03 10.31 12.90
N PRO A 165 13.83 9.96 13.37
CA PRO A 165 13.24 8.66 13.14
C PRO A 165 13.30 8.26 11.66
N ARG A 166 13.51 6.96 11.44
CA ARG A 166 13.51 6.35 10.10
C ARG A 166 12.18 6.60 9.40
N LEU A 167 12.23 6.68 8.08
CA LEU A 167 11.01 6.69 7.27
C LEU A 167 10.23 5.39 7.55
N LYS A 168 8.93 5.51 7.78
CA LYS A 168 8.02 4.37 7.88
C LYS A 168 7.10 4.36 6.65
N LEU A 169 7.30 3.38 5.77
CA LEU A 169 6.49 3.20 4.57
C LEU A 169 5.52 2.04 4.80
N PHE A 170 4.23 2.35 4.85
CA PHE A 170 3.14 1.39 4.91
C PHE A 170 2.55 1.22 3.51
N THR A 171 2.17 0.00 3.14
CA THR A 171 1.48 -0.25 1.87
C THR A 171 0.49 -1.40 1.97
N THR A 172 -0.63 -1.25 1.25
CA THR A 172 -1.59 -2.34 1.01
C THR A 172 -1.20 -3.22 -0.17
N ASN A 173 -0.14 -2.86 -0.90
CA ASN A 173 0.21 -3.50 -2.16
C ASN A 173 0.99 -4.79 -1.94
N TYR A 174 0.57 -5.86 -2.61
CA TYR A 174 1.23 -7.17 -2.54
C TYR A 174 2.55 -7.19 -3.32
N ASP A 175 2.61 -6.41 -4.41
CA ASP A 175 3.73 -6.38 -5.35
C ASP A 175 5.05 -5.95 -4.71
N LEU A 176 6.16 -6.24 -5.36
CA LEU A 176 7.52 -6.01 -4.86
C LEU A 176 8.16 -4.72 -5.39
N LEU A 177 7.37 -3.71 -5.79
CA LEU A 177 7.90 -2.50 -6.46
C LEU A 177 8.84 -1.70 -5.55
N PHE A 178 8.51 -1.54 -4.26
CA PHE A 178 9.36 -0.82 -3.32
C PHE A 178 10.63 -1.59 -2.98
N GLU A 179 10.54 -2.91 -2.83
CA GLU A 179 11.69 -3.79 -2.60
C GLU A 179 12.67 -3.72 -3.77
N GLU A 180 12.17 -3.86 -4.99
CA GLU A 180 13.00 -3.81 -6.19
C GLU A 180 13.61 -2.41 -6.40
N ALA A 181 12.85 -1.34 -6.16
CA ALA A 181 13.37 0.02 -6.21
C ALA A 181 14.43 0.30 -5.12
N ALA A 182 14.24 -0.23 -3.90
CA ALA A 182 15.21 -0.11 -2.82
C ALA A 182 16.50 -0.87 -3.15
N ARG A 183 16.39 -2.09 -3.68
CA ARG A 183 17.52 -2.90 -4.14
C ARG A 183 18.35 -2.15 -5.17
N ARG A 184 17.71 -1.54 -6.18
CA ARG A 184 18.40 -0.75 -7.22
C ARG A 184 19.06 0.52 -6.69
N ASN A 185 18.41 1.19 -5.73
CA ASN A 185 18.94 2.38 -5.07
C ASN A 185 19.96 2.09 -3.95
N LYS A 186 20.25 0.82 -3.65
CA LYS A 186 21.09 0.39 -2.51
C LYS A 186 20.58 0.97 -1.18
N VAL A 187 19.27 0.95 -0.99
CA VAL A 187 18.59 1.36 0.25
C VAL A 187 18.22 0.09 1.02
N THR A 188 18.53 0.07 2.30
CA THR A 188 18.21 -1.08 3.16
C THR A 188 16.77 -0.99 3.66
N ILE A 189 16.10 -2.14 3.72
CA ILE A 189 14.74 -2.25 4.23
C ILE A 189 14.76 -3.01 5.56
N ILE A 190 14.10 -2.47 6.57
CA ILE A 190 13.67 -3.23 7.74
C ILE A 190 12.19 -3.60 7.54
N ASP A 191 11.91 -4.88 7.37
CA ASP A 191 10.59 -5.43 7.04
C ASP A 191 10.04 -6.39 8.11
N GLY A 192 10.71 -6.52 9.26
CA GLY A 192 10.33 -7.43 10.33
C GLY A 192 10.78 -8.88 10.11
N PHE A 193 11.59 -9.14 9.07
CA PHE A 193 12.19 -10.44 8.85
C PHE A 193 13.66 -10.48 9.28
N SER A 194 14.12 -11.64 9.72
CA SER A 194 15.50 -11.89 10.05
C SER A 194 16.44 -11.63 8.87
N ASN A 195 17.72 -11.38 9.19
CA ASN A 195 18.76 -11.12 8.18
C ASN A 195 19.52 -12.40 7.76
N THR A 196 19.19 -13.53 8.36
CA THR A 196 19.79 -14.85 8.11
C THR A 196 18.80 -15.75 7.40
N GLU A 197 19.28 -16.69 6.58
CA GLU A 197 18.40 -17.66 5.90
C GLU A 197 18.07 -18.85 6.82
N PRO A 198 16.80 -19.31 6.88
CA PRO A 198 15.64 -18.71 6.23
C PRO A 198 15.24 -17.38 6.90
N ARG A 199 14.86 -16.38 6.07
CA ARG A 199 14.38 -15.09 6.59
C ARG A 199 13.02 -15.25 7.26
N GLU A 200 13.00 -15.36 8.57
CA GLU A 200 11.80 -15.59 9.39
C GLU A 200 11.24 -14.29 9.95
N PHE A 201 9.91 -14.17 9.98
CA PHE A 201 9.23 -13.02 10.55
C PHE A 201 9.27 -13.05 12.08
N ASP A 202 9.70 -11.95 12.67
CA ASP A 202 9.53 -11.65 14.09
C ASP A 202 9.42 -10.12 14.25
N GLY A 203 8.35 -9.65 14.89
CA GLY A 203 8.10 -8.21 15.11
C GLY A 203 9.26 -7.49 15.80
N GLY A 204 10.08 -8.20 16.57
CA GLY A 204 11.31 -7.70 17.17
C GLY A 204 12.33 -7.16 16.16
N TYR A 205 12.38 -7.68 14.93
CA TYR A 205 13.30 -7.18 13.90
C TYR A 205 13.04 -5.73 13.47
N PHE A 206 11.82 -5.22 13.66
CA PHE A 206 11.53 -3.80 13.46
C PHE A 206 12.18 -2.89 14.51
N ASN A 207 12.67 -3.44 15.62
CA ASN A 207 13.32 -2.67 16.68
C ASN A 207 14.85 -2.66 16.52
N TYR A 208 15.40 -3.41 15.57
CA TYR A 208 16.82 -3.35 15.23
C TYR A 208 17.12 -2.25 14.22
N ASP A 209 18.33 -1.72 14.27
CA ASP A 209 18.85 -0.76 13.30
C ASP A 209 20.26 -1.16 12.88
N LEU A 210 20.77 -0.58 11.80
CA LEU A 210 22.08 -0.87 11.23
C LEU A 210 23.06 0.27 11.48
N VAL A 211 24.21 -0.09 12.03
CA VAL A 211 25.34 0.79 12.26
C VAL A 211 26.47 0.49 11.27
N LYS A 212 27.09 1.54 10.75
CA LYS A 212 28.36 1.49 10.05
C LYS A 212 29.49 1.60 11.08
N ARG A 213 30.49 0.74 10.93
CA ARG A 213 31.74 0.81 11.69
C ARG A 213 32.82 1.41 10.80
N GLU A 214 33.43 2.51 11.24
CA GLU A 214 34.66 3.02 10.62
C GLU A 214 35.87 2.49 11.39
N LYS A 215 36.91 2.02 10.68
CA LYS A 215 38.09 1.42 11.31
C LYS A 215 38.92 2.43 12.12
N SER A 216 38.72 3.72 11.90
CA SER A 216 39.52 4.82 12.45
C SER A 216 38.92 5.49 13.68
N THR A 217 37.66 5.19 14.01
CA THR A 217 36.96 5.80 15.15
C THR A 217 36.16 4.72 15.88
N ASP A 218 36.16 4.75 17.21
CA ASP A 218 35.30 3.87 18.03
C ASP A 218 33.81 4.28 17.97
N ASN A 219 33.46 5.25 17.12
CA ASN A 219 32.10 5.76 16.99
C ASN A 219 31.28 4.85 16.07
N LEU A 220 30.16 4.35 16.60
CA LEU A 220 29.13 3.68 15.83
C LEU A 220 28.20 4.74 15.21
N GLU A 221 28.17 4.82 13.88
CA GLU A 221 27.27 5.72 13.16
C GLU A 221 26.12 4.94 12.53
N LEU A 222 24.89 5.40 12.68
CA LEU A 222 23.74 4.81 12.00
C LEU A 222 23.80 5.03 10.49
N ILE A 223 23.47 4.02 9.69
CA ILE A 223 23.38 4.21 8.23
C ILE A 223 22.17 5.10 7.89
N SER A 224 22.28 6.01 6.92
CA SER A 224 21.18 6.94 6.58
C SER A 224 20.27 6.46 5.46
N ASN A 225 20.72 5.50 4.63
CA ASN A 225 19.99 4.91 3.50
C ASN A 225 19.17 3.68 3.93
N LEU A 226 18.28 3.87 4.90
CA LEU A 226 17.48 2.80 5.49
C LEU A 226 16.08 3.29 5.86
N PHE A 227 15.07 2.46 5.61
CA PHE A 227 13.68 2.74 6.00
C PHE A 227 12.96 1.47 6.43
N HIS A 228 11.83 1.65 7.12
CA HIS A 228 10.97 0.54 7.53
C HIS A 228 9.87 0.35 6.50
N LEU A 229 9.68 -0.87 6.02
CA LEU A 229 8.60 -1.24 5.12
C LEU A 229 7.59 -2.14 5.85
N TYR A 230 6.32 -1.74 5.80
CA TYR A 230 5.22 -2.46 6.42
C TYR A 230 4.18 -2.82 5.37
N LYS A 231 3.97 -4.12 5.14
CA LYS A 231 2.96 -4.62 4.21
C LYS A 231 1.74 -5.13 4.96
N VAL A 232 0.74 -4.25 5.12
CA VAL A 232 -0.42 -4.50 5.98
C VAL A 232 -1.37 -5.58 5.45
N HIS A 233 -1.28 -5.90 4.16
CA HIS A 233 -2.07 -6.96 3.52
C HIS A 233 -1.19 -8.10 2.97
N GLY A 234 0.07 -8.17 3.39
CA GLY A 234 1.00 -9.22 2.95
C GLY A 234 1.75 -8.90 1.68
N SER A 235 2.52 -9.88 1.22
CA SER A 235 3.45 -9.72 0.12
C SER A 235 3.52 -10.96 -0.76
N MET A 236 3.85 -10.75 -2.04
CA MET A 236 4.03 -11.83 -3.01
C MET A 236 5.24 -12.73 -2.72
N ASP A 237 6.12 -12.35 -1.80
CA ASP A 237 7.32 -13.08 -1.39
C ASP A 237 7.26 -13.61 0.05
N TRP A 238 6.08 -13.63 0.68
CA TRP A 238 5.88 -14.24 2.00
C TRP A 238 5.26 -15.62 1.86
N GLU A 239 5.61 -16.56 2.73
CA GLU A 239 5.05 -17.91 2.77
C GLU A 239 4.90 -18.40 4.20
N GLN A 240 3.80 -19.10 4.48
CA GLN A 240 3.61 -19.80 5.75
C GLN A 240 4.40 -21.13 5.71
N ASN A 241 5.36 -21.30 6.62
CA ASN A 241 6.11 -22.54 6.80
C ASN A 241 5.86 -23.10 8.22
N GLY A 242 4.89 -24.01 8.34
CA GLY A 242 4.47 -24.51 9.65
C GLY A 242 3.90 -23.37 10.51
N SER A 243 4.52 -23.09 11.66
CA SER A 243 4.14 -22.00 12.56
C SER A 243 4.86 -20.68 12.30
N THR A 244 5.85 -20.65 11.39
CA THR A 244 6.62 -19.45 11.08
C THR A 244 6.22 -18.88 9.72
N ILE A 245 6.42 -17.58 9.55
CA ILE A 245 6.28 -16.91 8.25
C ILE A 245 7.68 -16.66 7.74
N ILE A 246 7.97 -17.09 6.52
CA ILE A 246 9.26 -16.88 5.87
C ILE A 246 9.12 -15.94 4.68
N LYS A 247 10.19 -15.20 4.39
CA LYS A 247 10.32 -14.41 3.17
C LYS A 247 11.20 -15.15 2.17
N THR A 248 10.65 -15.47 1.01
CA THR A 248 11.32 -16.28 -0.03
C THR A 248 11.01 -15.76 -1.42
N LYS A 249 11.96 -15.90 -2.34
CA LYS A 249 11.83 -15.40 -3.72
C LYS A 249 10.74 -16.11 -4.52
N ASN A 250 10.52 -17.39 -4.24
CA ASN A 250 9.59 -18.25 -4.99
C ASN A 250 8.69 -19.02 -4.02
N PRO A 251 7.73 -18.34 -3.35
CA PRO A 251 6.80 -19.02 -2.47
C PRO A 251 5.88 -19.95 -3.27
N SER A 252 5.63 -21.14 -2.74
CA SER A 252 4.63 -22.07 -3.27
C SER A 252 3.22 -21.54 -3.10
N LYS A 253 2.95 -20.87 -1.97
CA LYS A 253 1.69 -20.17 -1.69
C LYS A 253 1.99 -18.81 -1.04
N PRO A 254 1.95 -17.71 -1.82
CA PRO A 254 2.11 -16.37 -1.27
C PRO A 254 1.13 -16.08 -0.12
N LEU A 255 1.65 -15.51 0.97
CA LEU A 255 0.86 -15.08 2.12
C LEU A 255 0.39 -13.63 1.92
N ILE A 256 -0.84 -13.49 1.42
CA ILE A 256 -1.53 -12.21 1.20
C ILE A 256 -2.94 -12.25 1.77
N ILE A 257 -3.47 -11.07 2.12
CA ILE A 257 -4.88 -10.89 2.47
C ILE A 257 -5.66 -10.68 1.18
N TYR A 258 -6.36 -11.71 0.72
CA TYR A 258 -7.21 -11.60 -0.46
C TYR A 258 -8.33 -10.57 -0.27
N PRO A 259 -8.83 -9.92 -1.34
CA PRO A 259 -9.94 -9.01 -1.25
C PRO A 259 -11.24 -9.78 -1.00
N ARG A 260 -11.63 -9.89 0.27
CA ARG A 260 -12.83 -10.60 0.76
C ARG A 260 -13.24 -10.02 2.12
N ASP A 261 -14.48 -10.21 2.53
CA ASP A 261 -15.03 -9.65 3.78
C ASP A 261 -14.30 -10.19 5.02
N THR A 262 -13.80 -11.43 4.96
CA THR A 262 -12.98 -12.06 6.01
C THR A 262 -11.56 -11.49 6.10
N LYS A 263 -11.17 -10.53 5.25
CA LYS A 263 -9.90 -9.81 5.35
C LYS A 263 -9.65 -9.20 6.73
N TYR A 264 -10.75 -8.84 7.42
CA TYR A 264 -10.71 -8.31 8.77
C TYR A 264 -10.22 -9.34 9.78
N GLU A 265 -10.72 -10.58 9.72
CA GLU A 265 -10.33 -11.66 10.63
C GLU A 265 -8.83 -11.95 10.50
N LEU A 266 -8.33 -12.06 9.27
CA LEU A 266 -6.91 -12.31 8.99
C LEU A 266 -5.99 -11.17 9.45
N SER A 267 -6.50 -9.95 9.55
CA SER A 267 -5.69 -8.81 10.05
C SER A 267 -5.30 -8.93 11.54
N TYR A 268 -5.93 -9.84 12.28
CA TYR A 268 -5.61 -10.14 13.68
C TYR A 268 -4.58 -11.26 13.87
N ASP A 269 -4.19 -11.94 12.79
CA ASP A 269 -3.14 -12.95 12.83
C ASP A 269 -1.77 -12.34 12.54
N GLN A 270 -0.71 -12.99 13.02
CA GLN A 270 0.66 -12.64 12.62
C GLN A 270 0.87 -13.01 11.14
N PRO A 271 1.58 -12.19 10.34
CA PRO A 271 2.34 -10.99 10.72
C PRO A 271 1.51 -9.69 10.69
N PHE A 272 0.26 -9.75 10.24
CA PHE A 272 -0.58 -8.57 9.94
C PHE A 272 -0.93 -7.75 11.18
N LEU A 273 -1.15 -8.44 12.31
CA LEU A 273 -1.40 -7.80 13.60
C LEU A 273 -0.27 -6.82 13.98
N GLU A 274 0.99 -7.24 13.82
CA GLU A 274 2.16 -6.42 14.11
C GLU A 274 2.23 -5.21 13.17
N MET A 275 1.99 -5.41 11.87
CA MET A 275 1.97 -4.34 10.87
C MET A 275 0.92 -3.28 11.22
N MET A 276 -0.29 -3.72 11.61
CA MET A 276 -1.37 -2.83 12.00
C MET A 276 -1.11 -2.12 13.32
N ALA A 277 -0.58 -2.81 14.33
CA ALA A 277 -0.20 -2.19 15.60
C ALA A 277 0.81 -1.05 15.39
N ARG A 278 1.82 -1.28 14.55
CA ARG A 278 2.84 -0.26 14.21
C ARG A 278 2.29 0.87 13.36
N PHE A 279 1.34 0.60 12.47
CA PHE A 279 0.64 1.63 11.70
C PHE A 279 -0.10 2.59 12.65
N GLN A 280 -0.95 2.03 13.50
CA GLN A 280 -1.74 2.83 14.45
C GLN A 280 -0.87 3.58 15.47
N SER A 281 0.20 2.94 15.98
CA SER A 281 1.16 3.61 16.87
C SER A 281 1.84 4.78 16.17
N SER A 282 2.29 4.59 14.93
CA SER A 282 2.99 5.63 14.17
C SER A 282 2.09 6.86 13.93
N LEU A 283 0.80 6.64 13.62
CA LEU A 283 -0.15 7.73 13.43
C LEU A 283 -0.39 8.59 14.69
N ARG A 284 -0.19 8.02 15.88
CA ARG A 284 -0.37 8.70 17.17
C ARG A 284 0.89 9.43 17.66
N GLU A 285 2.03 9.23 17.00
CA GLU A 285 3.27 9.91 17.37
C GLU A 285 3.12 11.44 17.21
N PRO A 286 3.63 12.24 18.15
CA PRO A 286 3.65 13.69 18.00
C PRO A 286 4.61 14.13 16.89
N ASN A 287 4.38 15.32 16.34
CA ASN A 287 5.20 15.90 15.26
C ASN A 287 5.36 14.95 14.06
N SER A 288 4.28 14.25 13.74
CA SER A 288 4.21 13.31 12.63
C SER A 288 3.59 13.94 11.40
N SER A 289 3.96 13.41 10.25
CA SER A 289 3.34 13.73 8.99
C SER A 289 3.04 12.46 8.21
N LEU A 290 1.88 12.45 7.58
CA LEU A 290 1.35 11.33 6.83
C LEU A 290 1.19 11.74 5.36
N LEU A 291 1.97 11.11 4.49
CA LEU A 291 1.85 11.23 3.05
C LEU A 291 1.11 10.02 2.49
N ILE A 292 -0.13 10.22 2.04
CA ILE A 292 -0.97 9.18 1.45
C ILE A 292 -0.88 9.25 -0.07
N ILE A 293 -0.52 8.15 -0.73
CA ILE A 293 -0.35 8.10 -2.19
C ILE A 293 -1.20 6.97 -2.78
N GLY A 294 -2.20 7.33 -3.58
CA GLY A 294 -2.98 6.37 -4.36
C GLY A 294 -3.76 5.35 -3.51
N PHE A 295 -4.15 5.72 -2.29
CA PHE A 295 -4.99 4.91 -1.42
C PHE A 295 -6.45 5.34 -1.57
N GLY A 296 -7.32 4.38 -1.92
CA GLY A 296 -8.72 4.65 -2.25
C GLY A 296 -9.67 4.77 -1.04
N PHE A 297 -9.19 4.56 0.19
CA PHE A 297 -9.99 4.58 1.42
C PHE A 297 -11.15 3.56 1.49
N ASN A 298 -11.11 2.52 0.65
CA ASN A 298 -12.14 1.47 0.64
C ASN A 298 -11.95 0.43 1.78
N ASP A 299 -10.75 0.36 2.36
CA ASP A 299 -10.44 -0.56 3.46
C ASP A 299 -10.70 0.11 4.81
N ILE A 300 -11.88 -0.13 5.38
CA ILE A 300 -12.36 0.50 6.62
C ILE A 300 -11.36 0.32 7.79
N HIS A 301 -10.74 -0.86 7.93
CA HIS A 301 -9.76 -1.14 8.99
C HIS A 301 -8.46 -0.33 8.89
N LEU A 302 -8.22 0.32 7.74
CA LEU A 302 -7.09 1.23 7.50
C LEU A 302 -7.55 2.69 7.48
N SER A 303 -8.73 2.97 6.91
CA SER A 303 -9.32 4.31 6.84
C SER A 303 -9.70 4.87 8.21
N GLU A 304 -10.34 4.06 9.07
CA GLU A 304 -10.79 4.52 10.40
C GLU A 304 -9.63 4.92 11.32
N PRO A 305 -8.52 4.16 11.42
CA PRO A 305 -7.34 4.63 12.16
C PRO A 305 -6.77 5.95 11.66
N VAL A 306 -6.74 6.17 10.33
CA VAL A 306 -6.27 7.43 9.75
C VAL A 306 -7.18 8.58 10.15
N LEU A 307 -8.50 8.43 10.00
CA LEU A 307 -9.46 9.46 10.43
C LEU A 307 -9.39 9.74 11.94
N SER A 308 -9.28 8.69 12.75
CA SER A 308 -9.15 8.81 14.20
C SER A 308 -7.89 9.60 14.57
N ALA A 309 -6.77 9.33 13.89
CA ALA A 309 -5.53 10.06 14.09
C ALA A 309 -5.64 11.53 13.66
N ILE A 310 -6.28 11.82 12.52
CA ILE A 310 -6.54 13.21 12.08
C ILE A 310 -7.36 13.99 13.12
N LYS A 311 -8.34 13.34 13.74
CA LYS A 311 -9.21 13.97 14.76
C LYS A 311 -8.53 14.16 16.10
N SER A 312 -7.63 13.26 16.48
CA SER A 312 -7.03 13.23 17.83
C SER A 312 -5.61 13.81 17.92
N ASN A 313 -4.81 13.66 16.86
CA ASN A 313 -3.43 14.15 16.81
C ASN A 313 -3.38 15.52 16.13
N ILE A 314 -3.47 16.58 16.92
CA ILE A 314 -3.48 17.98 16.45
C ILE A 314 -2.20 18.34 15.68
N SER A 315 -1.08 17.66 15.97
CA SER A 315 0.21 17.90 15.29
C SER A 315 0.37 17.16 13.97
N LEU A 316 -0.56 16.25 13.62
CA LEU A 316 -0.48 15.42 12.42
C LEU A 316 -0.74 16.28 11.18
N LYS A 317 0.27 16.41 10.33
CA LYS A 317 0.11 17.00 9.00
C LYS A 317 -0.18 15.91 7.98
N VAL A 318 -1.27 16.02 7.23
CA VAL A 318 -1.66 15.02 6.21
C VAL A 318 -1.59 15.63 4.82
N LEU A 319 -0.96 14.90 3.90
CA LEU A 319 -0.97 15.21 2.47
C LEU A 319 -1.47 13.99 1.69
N ILE A 320 -2.48 14.19 0.86
CA ILE A 320 -3.08 13.11 0.04
C ILE A 320 -2.81 13.41 -1.43
N VAL A 321 -2.28 12.42 -2.14
CA VAL A 321 -2.00 12.48 -3.57
C VAL A 321 -2.71 11.31 -4.25
N ASP A 322 -3.79 11.61 -4.98
CA ASP A 322 -4.51 10.62 -5.78
C ASP A 322 -5.05 11.28 -7.07
N PRO A 323 -4.98 10.59 -8.22
CA PRO A 323 -5.40 11.15 -9.51
C PRO A 323 -6.89 11.45 -9.62
N ARG A 324 -7.73 10.92 -8.71
CA ARG A 324 -9.19 11.01 -8.78
C ARG A 324 -9.82 11.75 -7.58
N LEU A 325 -9.03 12.46 -6.78
CA LEU A 325 -9.55 13.18 -5.59
C LEU A 325 -10.68 14.16 -5.94
N GLU A 326 -10.53 14.92 -7.02
CA GLU A 326 -11.52 15.93 -7.41
C GLU A 326 -12.91 15.36 -7.72
N VAL A 327 -12.95 14.15 -8.26
CA VAL A 327 -14.18 13.47 -8.69
C VAL A 327 -14.61 12.37 -7.73
N SER A 328 -13.94 12.26 -6.58
CA SER A 328 -14.21 11.19 -5.61
C SER A 328 -15.47 11.50 -4.81
N ASN A 329 -16.42 10.56 -4.81
CA ASN A 329 -17.61 10.61 -3.96
C ASN A 329 -17.40 9.87 -2.62
N ASN A 330 -16.16 9.51 -2.28
CA ASN A 330 -15.86 8.79 -1.06
C ASN A 330 -15.97 9.75 0.15
N SER A 331 -16.83 9.42 1.11
CA SER A 331 -17.04 10.22 2.32
C SER A 331 -15.79 10.44 3.17
N TYR A 332 -14.76 9.60 3.04
CA TYR A 332 -13.45 9.77 3.68
C TYR A 332 -12.61 10.89 3.06
N LEU A 333 -12.95 11.34 1.84
CA LEU A 333 -12.19 12.30 1.04
C LEU A 333 -12.90 13.67 0.85
N VAL A 334 -14.11 13.84 1.41
CA VAL A 334 -15.00 15.01 1.24
C VAL A 334 -15.03 15.94 2.45
#